data_AF-A0A6G7RR19-F1
#
_entry.id   AF-A0A6G7RR19-F1
#
_cell.length_a   1.000
_cell.length_b   1.000
_cell.length_c   1.000
_cell.angle_alpha   90.00
_cell.angle_beta   90.00
_cell.angle_gamma   90.00
#
_symmetry.space_group_name_H-M   'P 1'
#
loop_
_entity.id
_entity.type
_entity.pdbx_description
1 polymer ?
#
loop_
_entity_poly.entity_id
_entity_poly.type
_entity_poly.pdbx_seq_one_letter_code
_entity_poly.pdbx_strand_id
1 'polypeptide(L)'
;MNTRILKLVYILLITLIFNCKEENTTALIKYKYADQPETVTCNTEDDKLLKEALYSFENDIINTYDPQGKNKLRAYRAFVNNAIANRVTLESMVSSHTKTIFEALKTKKNLFDGTQLNYDNKLVNCLSTNIKDQSLKTTFNALVSTNSMSQQLFGPALRSNTSYTRDPYLQTFIALDYYYAKMNALDFSTLDVNANDQKQQSNNKIDFNKRPTIQPKQPVKVDDHAGHNH
;
A
#
# COMPACT_ATOMS: atom_id res chain seq x y z
N MET A 1 -21.53 -56.15 16.32
CA MET A 1 -21.96 -54.82 15.85
C MET A 1 -22.36 -54.94 14.39
N ASN A 2 -23.61 -54.60 14.03
CA ASN A 2 -24.17 -54.90 12.71
C ASN A 2 -23.40 -54.12 11.62
N THR A 3 -22.92 -54.78 10.56
CA THR A 3 -22.04 -54.16 9.55
C THR A 3 -22.66 -52.97 8.84
N ARG A 4 -24.00 -52.86 8.87
CA ARG A 4 -24.77 -51.70 8.39
C ARG A 4 -24.62 -50.46 9.27
N ILE A 5 -24.50 -50.64 10.59
CA ILE A 5 -24.27 -49.55 11.56
C ILE A 5 -22.85 -49.02 11.41
N LEU A 6 -21.86 -49.92 11.21
CA LEU A 6 -20.46 -49.51 11.01
C LEU A 6 -20.27 -48.64 9.75
N LYS A 7 -20.99 -48.96 8.66
CA LYS A 7 -20.95 -48.17 7.41
C LYS A 7 -21.57 -46.77 7.58
N LEU A 8 -22.67 -46.65 8.33
CA LEU A 8 -23.31 -45.37 8.60
C LEU A 8 -22.42 -44.46 9.47
N VAL A 9 -21.74 -45.03 10.46
CA VAL A 9 -20.77 -44.29 11.30
C VAL A 9 -19.59 -43.81 10.45
N TYR A 10 -19.10 -44.62 9.51
CA TYR A 10 -17.98 -44.24 8.64
C TYR A 10 -18.35 -43.11 7.66
N ILE A 11 -19.56 -43.14 7.10
CA ILE A 11 -20.06 -42.07 6.21
C ILE A 11 -20.27 -40.77 6.98
N LEU A 12 -20.79 -40.84 8.20
CA LEU A 12 -20.98 -39.66 9.07
C LEU A 12 -19.62 -39.05 9.51
N LEU A 13 -18.60 -39.89 9.71
CA LEU A 13 -17.25 -39.43 10.05
C LEU A 13 -16.60 -38.70 8.88
N ILE A 14 -16.80 -39.17 7.63
CA ILE A 14 -16.27 -38.54 6.42
C ILE A 14 -16.92 -37.17 6.18
N THR A 15 -18.22 -37.00 6.40
CA THR A 15 -18.90 -35.70 6.18
C THR A 15 -18.51 -34.64 7.22
N LEU A 16 -18.00 -35.03 8.39
CA LEU A 16 -17.47 -34.10 9.39
C LEU A 16 -16.08 -33.54 9.03
N ILE A 17 -15.27 -34.27 8.25
CA ILE A 17 -13.93 -33.83 7.82
C ILE A 17 -13.99 -32.89 6.60
N PHE A 18 -15.10 -32.88 5.86
CA PHE A 18 -15.30 -32.00 4.69
C PHE A 18 -15.92 -30.62 5.05
N ASN A 19 -16.12 -30.32 6.34
CA ASN A 19 -16.50 -28.98 6.81
C ASN A 19 -15.28 -28.10 7.15
N CYS A 20 -14.19 -28.21 6.37
CA CYS A 20 -13.24 -27.11 6.28
C CYS A 20 -13.93 -25.94 5.57
N LYS A 21 -14.66 -25.12 6.34
CA LYS A 21 -14.88 -23.72 5.98
C LYS A 21 -13.51 -23.16 5.61
N GLU A 22 -13.42 -22.54 4.44
CA GLU A 22 -12.23 -21.80 4.01
C GLU A 22 -11.67 -21.04 5.21
N GLU A 23 -10.45 -21.42 5.62
CA GLU A 23 -9.76 -20.72 6.70
C GLU A 23 -9.72 -19.25 6.29
N ASN A 24 -10.38 -18.39 7.09
CA ASN A 24 -10.37 -16.95 6.90
C ASN A 24 -8.92 -16.51 6.63
N THR A 25 -8.64 -16.02 5.42
CA THR A 25 -7.29 -15.57 5.01
C THR A 25 -6.70 -14.51 5.96
N THR A 26 -7.57 -13.83 6.72
CA THR A 26 -7.22 -12.92 7.82
C THR A 26 -6.43 -13.60 8.96
N ALA A 27 -6.62 -14.90 9.19
CA ALA A 27 -5.91 -15.67 10.23
C ALA A 27 -4.45 -16.01 9.86
N LEU A 28 -4.07 -15.87 8.59
CA LEU A 28 -2.72 -16.19 8.09
C LEU A 28 -1.79 -14.97 8.02
N ILE A 29 -2.29 -13.74 8.22
CA ILE A 29 -1.47 -12.54 8.17
C ILE A 29 -0.60 -12.45 9.42
N LYS A 30 0.71 -12.55 9.24
CA LYS A 30 1.69 -12.17 10.27
C LYS A 30 1.87 -10.67 10.24
N TYR A 31 1.38 -9.96 11.25
CA TYR A 31 1.52 -8.50 11.36
C TYR A 31 2.98 -8.12 11.68
N LYS A 32 3.79 -7.89 10.63
CA LYS A 32 5.22 -7.56 10.71
C LYS A 32 5.44 -6.17 11.30
N TYR A 33 4.47 -5.27 11.16
CA TYR A 33 4.57 -3.88 11.58
C TYR A 33 3.70 -3.57 12.81
N ALA A 34 3.38 -4.58 13.62
CA ALA A 34 2.59 -4.42 14.84
C ALA A 34 3.19 -3.38 15.81
N ASP A 35 4.52 -3.36 15.94
CA ASP A 35 5.27 -2.44 16.82
C ASP A 35 5.45 -1.02 16.22
N GLN A 36 4.96 -0.78 15.01
CA GLN A 36 5.00 0.56 14.41
C GLN A 36 3.84 1.43 14.94
N PRO A 37 4.01 2.77 14.94
CA PRO A 37 2.96 3.70 15.34
C PRO A 37 1.63 3.46 14.64
N GLU A 38 0.53 3.74 15.33
CA GLU A 38 -0.79 3.75 14.71
C GLU A 38 -0.87 4.79 13.59
N THR A 39 -1.60 4.45 12.53
CA THR A 39 -1.61 5.22 11.28
C THR A 39 -2.93 5.93 11.08
N VAL A 40 -4.02 5.17 10.95
CA VAL A 40 -5.37 5.67 10.70
C VAL A 40 -6.33 5.06 11.71
N THR A 41 -7.43 5.76 11.95
CA THR A 41 -8.55 5.25 12.74
C THR A 41 -9.82 5.48 11.94
N CYS A 42 -10.30 4.42 11.29
CA CYS A 42 -11.50 4.45 10.45
C CYS A 42 -12.52 3.40 10.86
N ASN A 43 -12.06 2.23 11.31
CA ASN A 43 -12.86 1.20 11.94
C ASN A 43 -11.90 0.27 12.70
N THR A 44 -12.15 0.04 13.98
CA THR A 44 -11.24 -0.73 14.86
C THR A 44 -10.99 -2.17 14.38
N GLU A 45 -11.90 -2.73 13.58
CA GLU A 45 -11.75 -4.08 13.00
C GLU A 45 -10.73 -4.15 11.86
N ASP A 46 -10.51 -3.03 11.16
CA ASP A 46 -9.67 -2.98 9.96
C ASP A 46 -8.36 -2.22 10.18
N ASP A 47 -8.29 -1.34 11.18
CA ASP A 47 -7.14 -0.45 11.41
C ASP A 47 -5.79 -1.20 11.48
N LYS A 48 -5.77 -2.41 12.06
CA LYS A 48 -4.56 -3.26 12.07
C LYS A 48 -4.12 -3.70 10.67
N LEU A 49 -5.07 -4.10 9.83
CA LEU A 49 -4.79 -4.48 8.44
C LEU A 49 -4.37 -3.27 7.61
N LEU A 50 -4.98 -2.11 7.84
CA LEU A 50 -4.62 -0.86 7.16
C LEU A 50 -3.23 -0.37 7.56
N LYS A 51 -2.87 -0.49 8.85
CA LYS A 51 -1.51 -0.23 9.33
C LYS A 51 -0.51 -1.15 8.64
N GLU A 52 -0.79 -2.44 8.62
CA GLU A 52 0.08 -3.42 7.97
C GLU A 52 0.26 -3.16 6.47
N ALA A 53 -0.85 -2.86 5.78
CA ALA A 53 -0.85 -2.50 4.36
C ALA A 53 -0.03 -1.24 4.08
N LEU A 54 -0.19 -0.20 4.91
CA LEU A 54 0.56 1.04 4.74
C LEU A 54 2.07 0.79 4.90
N TYR A 55 2.50 0.14 5.98
CA TYR A 55 3.92 -0.08 6.21
C TYR A 55 4.54 -1.07 5.20
N SER A 56 3.78 -2.05 4.71
CA SER A 56 4.26 -2.93 3.64
C SER A 56 4.44 -2.18 2.32
N PHE A 57 3.47 -1.33 1.95
CA PHE A 57 3.60 -0.43 0.81
C PHE A 57 4.82 0.49 0.94
N GLU A 58 5.00 1.13 2.10
CA GLU A 58 6.13 2.02 2.36
C GLU A 58 7.47 1.28 2.24
N ASN A 59 7.56 0.07 2.79
CA ASN A 59 8.73 -0.80 2.65
C ASN A 59 9.04 -1.07 1.16
N ASP A 60 8.03 -1.43 0.39
CA ASP A 60 8.20 -1.81 -1.02
C ASP A 60 8.62 -0.60 -1.88
N ILE A 61 7.97 0.56 -1.73
CA ILE A 61 8.37 1.76 -2.48
C ILE A 61 9.75 2.28 -2.09
N ILE A 62 10.13 2.18 -0.81
CA ILE A 62 11.46 2.62 -0.36
C ILE A 62 12.54 1.70 -0.93
N ASN A 63 12.32 0.39 -0.88
CA ASN A 63 13.26 -0.59 -1.45
C ASN A 63 13.35 -0.53 -2.98
N THR A 64 12.32 -0.03 -3.66
CA THR A 64 12.33 0.15 -5.12
C THR A 64 12.95 1.47 -5.55
N TYR A 65 12.56 2.59 -4.93
CA TYR A 65 12.87 3.92 -5.44
C TYR A 65 13.98 4.65 -4.68
N ASP A 66 14.31 4.25 -3.46
CA ASP A 66 15.45 4.80 -2.71
C ASP A 66 16.12 3.78 -1.79
N PRO A 67 16.57 2.62 -2.32
CA PRO A 67 17.08 1.50 -1.51
C PRO A 67 18.29 1.87 -0.64
N GLN A 68 19.10 2.85 -1.06
CA GLN A 68 20.28 3.30 -0.32
C GLN A 68 19.96 4.49 0.60
N GLY A 69 19.24 5.50 0.10
CA GLY A 69 18.94 6.71 0.86
C GLY A 69 17.86 6.53 1.92
N LYS A 70 16.96 5.55 1.74
CA LYS A 70 15.80 5.27 2.60
C LYS A 70 14.93 6.49 2.87
N ASN A 71 14.86 7.43 1.94
CA ASN A 71 14.10 8.66 2.06
C ASN A 71 12.65 8.43 1.62
N LYS A 72 11.75 8.39 2.60
CA LYS A 72 10.31 8.25 2.41
C LYS A 72 9.75 9.26 1.40
N LEU A 73 10.11 10.55 1.49
CA LEU A 73 9.61 11.57 0.55
C LEU A 73 10.05 11.32 -0.89
N ARG A 74 11.30 10.91 -1.10
CA ARG A 74 11.81 10.55 -2.43
C ARG A 74 11.06 9.33 -2.98
N ALA A 75 10.88 8.30 -2.16
CA ALA A 75 10.16 7.08 -2.56
C ALA A 75 8.70 7.36 -2.93
N TYR A 76 7.97 8.14 -2.11
CA TYR A 76 6.59 8.55 -2.42
C TYR A 76 6.51 9.38 -3.71
N ARG A 77 7.38 10.38 -3.89
CA ARG A 77 7.40 11.21 -5.10
C ARG A 77 7.62 10.36 -6.34
N ALA A 78 8.58 9.44 -6.30
CA ALA A 78 8.88 8.54 -7.40
C ALA A 78 7.69 7.61 -7.67
N PHE A 79 7.13 6.99 -6.63
CA PHE A 79 5.96 6.12 -6.77
C PHE A 79 4.77 6.87 -7.38
N VAL A 80 4.34 8.00 -6.80
CA VAL A 80 3.19 8.79 -7.26
C VAL A 80 3.38 9.23 -8.72
N ASN A 81 4.58 9.69 -9.09
CA ASN A 81 4.86 10.08 -10.46
C ASN A 81 4.72 8.92 -11.45
N ASN A 82 5.26 7.75 -11.10
CA ASN A 82 5.14 6.55 -11.91
C ASN A 82 3.70 6.02 -11.95
N ALA A 83 2.98 6.04 -10.82
CA ALA A 83 1.61 5.55 -10.73
C ALA A 83 0.65 6.36 -11.59
N ILE A 84 0.73 7.69 -11.53
CA ILE A 84 -0.07 8.57 -12.39
C ILE A 84 0.31 8.43 -13.87
N ALA A 85 1.59 8.14 -14.16
CA ALA A 85 2.04 7.87 -15.52
C ALA A 85 1.72 6.43 -16.01
N ASN A 86 1.12 5.59 -15.17
CA ASN A 86 0.91 4.17 -15.41
C ASN A 86 2.20 3.40 -15.73
N ARG A 87 3.27 3.66 -14.97
CA ARG A 87 4.63 3.12 -15.13
C ARG A 87 5.14 2.36 -13.91
N VAL A 88 4.25 1.97 -12.99
CA VAL A 88 4.65 1.18 -11.82
C VAL A 88 4.81 -0.28 -12.26
N THR A 89 6.00 -0.84 -12.04
CA THR A 89 6.34 -2.24 -12.33
C THR A 89 6.12 -3.09 -11.09
N LEU A 90 4.86 -3.36 -10.73
CA LEU A 90 4.48 -4.05 -9.49
C LEU A 90 5.16 -5.42 -9.33
N GLU A 91 5.37 -6.12 -10.45
CA GLU A 91 6.02 -7.41 -10.55
C GLU A 91 7.42 -7.41 -9.93
N SER A 92 8.12 -6.27 -9.99
CA SER A 92 9.47 -6.06 -9.44
C SER A 92 9.50 -5.44 -8.04
N MET A 93 8.33 -5.19 -7.46
CA MET A 93 8.16 -4.48 -6.19
C MET A 93 7.52 -5.33 -5.10
N VAL A 94 6.50 -6.11 -5.47
CA VAL A 94 5.63 -6.82 -4.53
C VAL A 94 6.41 -7.95 -3.85
N SER A 95 6.47 -7.87 -2.53
CA SER A 95 6.98 -8.94 -1.65
C SER A 95 5.95 -10.05 -1.41
N SER A 96 6.39 -11.19 -0.88
CA SER A 96 5.47 -12.24 -0.43
C SER A 96 4.51 -11.73 0.65
N HIS A 97 4.99 -10.85 1.52
CA HIS A 97 4.18 -10.23 2.57
C HIS A 97 3.10 -9.31 2.01
N THR A 98 3.45 -8.47 1.04
CA THR A 98 2.50 -7.62 0.32
C THR A 98 1.42 -8.43 -0.39
N LYS A 99 1.77 -9.57 -0.99
CA LYS A 99 0.79 -10.51 -1.56
C LYS A 99 -0.20 -11.03 -0.51
N THR A 100 0.28 -11.44 0.67
CA THR A 100 -0.60 -11.91 1.76
C THR A 100 -1.56 -10.82 2.24
N ILE A 101 -1.08 -9.58 2.38
CA ILE A 101 -1.93 -8.44 2.74
C ILE A 101 -2.98 -8.18 1.65
N PHE A 102 -2.59 -8.23 0.37
CA PHE A 102 -3.51 -8.03 -0.74
C PHE A 102 -4.65 -9.05 -0.74
N GLU A 103 -4.36 -10.34 -0.52
CA GLU A 103 -5.40 -11.37 -0.42
C GLU A 103 -6.35 -11.13 0.77
N ALA A 104 -5.85 -10.61 1.88
CA ALA A 104 -6.70 -10.22 2.99
C ALA A 104 -7.56 -9.00 2.68
N LEU A 105 -7.02 -7.97 2.01
CA LEU A 105 -7.77 -6.80 1.57
C LEU A 105 -8.90 -7.19 0.60
N LYS A 106 -8.69 -8.18 -0.27
CA LYS A 106 -9.73 -8.69 -1.18
C LYS A 106 -10.95 -9.29 -0.47
N THR A 107 -10.80 -9.77 0.77
CA THR A 107 -11.95 -10.25 1.56
C THR A 107 -12.86 -9.12 2.04
N LYS A 108 -12.39 -7.87 2.01
CA LYS A 108 -13.16 -6.71 2.42
C LYS A 108 -14.21 -6.40 1.35
N LYS A 109 -15.47 -6.62 1.73
CA LYS A 109 -16.62 -6.43 0.85
C LYS A 109 -16.59 -5.05 0.20
N ASN A 110 -16.68 -5.05 -1.14
CA ASN A 110 -16.77 -3.84 -1.97
C ASN A 110 -15.63 -2.83 -1.71
N LEU A 111 -14.43 -3.27 -1.31
CA LEU A 111 -13.28 -2.37 -1.15
C LEU A 111 -12.73 -1.91 -2.50
N PHE A 112 -12.55 -2.85 -3.43
CA PHE A 112 -12.05 -2.58 -4.78
C PHE A 112 -13.18 -2.59 -5.81
N ASP A 113 -13.01 -1.76 -6.84
CA ASP A 113 -13.78 -1.76 -8.08
C ASP A 113 -12.79 -1.94 -9.24
N GLY A 114 -12.59 -3.19 -9.66
CA GLY A 114 -11.55 -3.52 -10.63
C GLY A 114 -10.15 -3.14 -10.15
N THR A 115 -9.49 -2.21 -10.84
CA THR A 115 -8.10 -1.78 -10.53
C THR A 115 -8.03 -0.43 -9.79
N GLN A 116 -9.11 -0.04 -9.14
CA GLN A 116 -9.22 1.14 -8.29
C GLN A 116 -10.00 0.79 -7.01
N LEU A 117 -10.02 1.69 -6.04
CA LEU A 117 -10.94 1.60 -4.92
C LEU A 117 -12.37 1.89 -5.37
N ASN A 118 -13.32 1.25 -4.69
CA ASN A 118 -14.69 1.71 -4.71
C ASN A 118 -14.78 3.02 -3.92
N TYR A 119 -14.92 4.16 -4.60
CA TYR A 119 -14.91 5.47 -3.95
C TYR A 119 -16.16 5.75 -3.09
N ASP A 120 -17.23 4.96 -3.23
CA ASP A 120 -18.43 5.02 -2.37
C ASP A 120 -18.25 4.21 -1.07
N ASN A 121 -17.13 3.50 -0.90
CA ASN A 121 -16.88 2.68 0.28
C ASN A 121 -16.70 3.56 1.54
N LYS A 122 -17.28 3.12 2.67
CA LYS A 122 -17.19 3.81 3.97
C LYS A 122 -15.75 4.06 4.42
N LEU A 123 -14.83 3.12 4.15
CA LEU A 123 -13.42 3.28 4.44
C LEU A 123 -12.83 4.43 3.62
N VAL A 124 -13.12 4.49 2.31
CA VAL A 124 -12.62 5.56 1.44
C VAL A 124 -13.13 6.91 1.90
N ASN A 125 -14.41 7.02 2.27
CA ASN A 125 -14.99 8.23 2.84
C ASN A 125 -14.29 8.64 4.16
N CYS A 126 -13.97 7.67 5.02
CA CYS A 126 -13.21 7.96 6.24
C CYS A 126 -11.81 8.50 5.92
N LEU A 127 -11.09 7.87 4.99
CA LEU A 127 -9.76 8.31 4.57
C LEU A 127 -9.82 9.73 4.01
N SER A 128 -10.72 10.00 3.06
CA SER A 128 -10.83 11.31 2.40
C SER A 128 -11.23 12.43 3.38
N THR A 129 -12.16 12.14 4.30
CA THR A 129 -12.61 13.10 5.32
C THR A 129 -11.54 13.42 6.34
N ASN A 130 -10.49 12.61 6.46
CA ASN A 130 -9.37 12.86 7.37
C ASN A 130 -8.08 13.32 6.68
N ILE A 131 -8.08 13.50 5.35
CA ILE A 131 -6.99 14.18 4.63
C ILE A 131 -6.79 15.57 5.26
N LYS A 132 -5.55 15.86 5.63
CA LYS A 132 -5.12 17.10 6.30
C LYS A 132 -4.95 18.25 5.33
N ASP A 133 -4.49 17.97 4.11
CA ASP A 133 -4.36 18.99 3.07
C ASP A 133 -5.74 19.37 2.52
N GLN A 134 -6.17 20.60 2.81
CA GLN A 134 -7.53 21.03 2.50
C GLN A 134 -7.80 21.10 1.00
N SER A 135 -6.80 21.48 0.19
CA SER A 135 -6.94 21.53 -1.26
C SER A 135 -7.16 20.13 -1.84
N LEU A 136 -6.33 19.15 -1.45
CA LEU A 136 -6.51 17.76 -1.87
C LEU A 136 -7.85 17.19 -1.42
N LYS A 137 -8.24 17.43 -0.17
CA LYS A 137 -9.53 17.00 0.37
C LYS A 137 -10.69 17.57 -0.43
N THR A 138 -10.68 18.88 -0.71
CA THR A 138 -11.72 19.53 -1.51
C THR A 138 -11.77 18.96 -2.92
N THR A 139 -10.63 18.80 -3.59
CA THR A 139 -10.59 18.21 -4.95
C THR A 139 -11.13 16.78 -4.94
N PHE A 140 -10.69 15.94 -4.00
CA PHE A 140 -11.16 14.56 -3.88
C PHE A 140 -12.67 14.50 -3.67
N ASN A 141 -13.18 15.24 -2.68
CA ASN A 141 -14.60 15.23 -2.34
C ASN A 141 -15.48 15.78 -3.48
N ALA A 142 -14.99 16.80 -4.20
CA ALA A 142 -15.68 17.30 -5.39
C ALA A 142 -15.82 16.20 -6.45
N LEU A 143 -14.71 15.52 -6.78
CA LEU A 143 -14.71 14.44 -7.77
C LEU A 143 -15.60 13.26 -7.37
N VAL A 144 -15.62 12.88 -6.09
CA VAL A 144 -16.53 11.84 -5.58
C VAL A 144 -17.99 12.30 -5.68
N SER A 145 -18.30 13.53 -5.26
CA SER A 145 -19.68 14.05 -5.28
C SER A 145 -20.28 14.15 -6.68
N THR A 146 -19.44 14.32 -7.70
CA THR A 146 -19.85 14.36 -9.11
C THR A 146 -19.73 13.02 -9.82
N ASN A 147 -19.47 11.93 -9.09
CA ASN A 147 -19.24 10.58 -9.63
C ASN A 147 -18.18 10.56 -10.76
N SER A 148 -17.16 11.41 -10.63
CA SER A 148 -16.07 11.56 -11.60
C SER A 148 -14.72 11.23 -10.98
N MET A 149 -14.69 10.59 -9.82
CA MET A 149 -13.44 10.25 -9.17
C MET A 149 -12.70 9.19 -9.98
N SER A 150 -11.44 9.49 -10.30
CA SER A 150 -10.50 8.56 -10.93
C SER A 150 -9.08 8.99 -10.66
N GLN A 151 -8.15 8.04 -10.78
CA GLN A 151 -6.72 8.31 -10.63
C GLN A 151 -6.19 9.33 -11.64
N GLN A 152 -6.78 9.37 -12.85
CA GLN A 152 -6.43 10.32 -13.90
C GLN A 152 -6.84 11.74 -13.54
N LEU A 153 -8.02 11.92 -12.94
CA LEU A 153 -8.55 13.24 -12.58
C LEU A 153 -7.96 13.76 -11.25
N PHE A 154 -7.71 12.88 -10.29
CA PHE A 154 -7.09 13.26 -9.00
C PHE A 154 -5.56 13.35 -9.08
N GLY A 155 -4.93 12.59 -9.99
CA GLY A 155 -3.48 12.48 -10.13
C GLY A 155 -2.74 13.83 -10.21
N PRO A 156 -3.15 14.81 -11.04
CA PRO A 156 -2.49 16.10 -11.11
C PRO A 156 -2.41 16.84 -9.76
N ALA A 157 -3.49 16.82 -8.98
CA ALA A 157 -3.53 17.42 -7.65
C ALA A 157 -2.63 16.65 -6.67
N LEU A 158 -2.66 15.33 -6.72
CA LEU A 158 -1.80 14.48 -5.90
C LEU A 158 -0.31 14.70 -6.21
N ARG A 159 0.07 14.80 -7.49
CA ARG A 159 1.45 14.99 -7.97
C ARG A 159 2.06 16.30 -7.50
N SER A 160 1.29 17.39 -7.52
CA SER A 160 1.76 18.72 -7.14
C SER A 160 1.87 18.89 -5.62
N ASN A 161 1.35 17.94 -4.85
CA ASN A 161 1.37 17.97 -3.39
C ASN A 161 2.55 17.18 -2.80
N THR A 162 2.87 17.42 -1.52
CA THR A 162 3.92 16.71 -0.77
C THR A 162 3.47 16.27 0.64
N SER A 163 2.24 16.63 1.02
CA SER A 163 1.61 16.33 2.31
C SER A 163 1.44 14.82 2.53
N TYR A 164 1.39 14.01 1.47
CA TYR A 164 1.35 12.55 1.54
C TYR A 164 2.54 11.92 2.28
N THR A 165 3.56 12.67 2.70
CA THR A 165 4.61 12.13 3.59
C THR A 165 4.30 12.28 5.07
N ARG A 166 3.29 13.08 5.44
CA ARG A 166 2.95 13.48 6.81
C ARG A 166 1.46 13.29 7.15
N ASP A 167 0.71 12.75 6.20
CA ASP A 167 -0.72 12.52 6.29
C ASP A 167 -1.00 11.02 6.13
N PRO A 168 -1.18 10.28 7.24
CA PRO A 168 -1.37 8.84 7.18
C PRO A 168 -2.67 8.45 6.45
N TYR A 169 -3.71 9.29 6.47
CA TYR A 169 -4.95 9.01 5.75
C TYR A 169 -4.74 9.10 4.24
N LEU A 170 -4.01 10.12 3.78
CA LEU A 170 -3.62 10.24 2.37
C LEU A 170 -2.65 9.13 1.96
N GLN A 171 -1.72 8.75 2.83
CA GLN A 171 -0.80 7.62 2.60
C GLN A 171 -1.53 6.30 2.42
N THR A 172 -2.48 6.00 3.31
CA THR A 172 -3.30 4.79 3.23
C THR A 172 -4.17 4.81 1.97
N PHE A 173 -4.76 5.96 1.60
CA PHE A 173 -5.47 6.08 0.33
C PHE A 173 -4.57 5.76 -0.88
N ILE A 174 -3.37 6.33 -0.94
CA ILE A 174 -2.40 6.05 -2.03
C ILE A 174 -2.02 4.57 -2.07
N ALA A 175 -1.73 3.97 -0.90
CA ALA A 175 -1.39 2.56 -0.81
C ALA A 175 -2.54 1.68 -1.32
N LEU A 176 -3.77 1.96 -0.92
CA LEU A 176 -4.92 1.16 -1.31
C LEU A 176 -5.28 1.34 -2.79
N ASP A 177 -5.36 2.58 -3.28
CA ASP A 177 -5.87 2.88 -4.62
C ASP A 177 -4.80 2.76 -5.72
N TYR A 178 -3.64 3.36 -5.53
CA TYR A 178 -2.59 3.39 -6.56
C TYR A 178 -1.66 2.17 -6.54
N TYR A 179 -1.66 1.40 -5.44
CA TYR A 179 -0.78 0.24 -5.28
C TYR A 179 -1.55 -1.08 -5.18
N TYR A 180 -2.33 -1.31 -4.10
CA TYR A 180 -3.03 -2.58 -3.89
C TYR A 180 -4.13 -2.83 -4.93
N ALA A 181 -4.95 -1.85 -5.27
CA ALA A 181 -5.99 -2.06 -6.28
C ALA A 181 -5.42 -2.44 -7.65
N LYS A 182 -4.23 -1.95 -7.99
CA LYS A 182 -3.53 -2.33 -9.23
C LYS A 182 -3.07 -3.78 -9.27
N MET A 183 -2.93 -4.43 -8.12
CA MET A 183 -2.61 -5.85 -8.04
C MET A 183 -3.76 -6.75 -8.53
N ASN A 184 -4.99 -6.24 -8.65
CA ASN A 184 -6.09 -6.99 -9.28
C ASN A 184 -5.81 -7.31 -10.76
N ALA A 185 -4.86 -6.64 -11.40
CA ALA A 185 -4.43 -6.93 -12.77
C ALA A 185 -3.21 -7.88 -12.84
N LEU A 186 -2.64 -8.29 -11.71
CA LEU A 186 -1.44 -9.14 -11.67
C LEU A 186 -1.79 -10.62 -11.63
N ASP A 187 -1.04 -11.42 -12.39
CA ASP A 187 -1.04 -12.87 -12.26
C ASP A 187 0.08 -13.34 -11.31
N PHE A 188 -0.26 -13.47 -10.03
CA PHE A 188 0.65 -13.93 -8.99
C PHE A 188 1.19 -15.36 -9.16
N SER A 189 0.66 -16.16 -10.09
CA SER A 189 1.20 -17.50 -10.37
C SER A 189 2.49 -17.43 -11.20
N THR A 190 2.72 -16.31 -11.89
CA THR A 190 3.88 -16.09 -12.76
C THR A 190 4.97 -15.22 -12.12
N LEU A 191 4.70 -14.66 -10.93
CA LEU A 191 5.60 -13.73 -10.24
C LEU A 191 6.56 -14.46 -9.30
N ASP A 192 7.85 -14.21 -9.47
CA ASP A 192 8.89 -14.60 -8.52
C ASP A 192 8.97 -13.59 -7.36
N VAL A 193 8.02 -13.69 -6.43
CA VAL A 193 8.01 -12.88 -5.20
C VAL A 193 9.20 -13.15 -4.29
N ASN A 194 9.86 -14.31 -4.41
CA ASN A 194 11.02 -14.65 -3.60
C ASN A 194 12.25 -13.83 -4.02
N ALA A 195 12.44 -13.59 -5.31
CA ALA A 195 13.47 -12.69 -5.81
C ALA A 195 13.30 -11.25 -5.25
N ASN A 196 12.06 -10.78 -5.17
CA ASN A 196 11.75 -9.48 -4.56
C ASN A 196 12.06 -9.48 -3.06
N ASP A 197 11.68 -10.53 -2.33
CA ASP A 197 12.00 -10.67 -0.90
C ASP A 197 13.52 -10.66 -0.66
N GLN A 198 14.30 -11.37 -1.47
CA GLN A 198 15.76 -11.36 -1.38
C GLN A 198 16.35 -9.98 -1.63
N LYS A 199 15.85 -9.25 -2.62
CA LYS A 199 16.25 -7.85 -2.89
C LYS A 199 15.91 -6.92 -1.71
N GLN A 200 14.80 -7.16 -1.04
CA GLN A 200 14.43 -6.38 0.14
C GLN A 200 15.25 -6.76 1.39
N GLN A 201 15.65 -8.01 1.52
CA GLN A 201 16.51 -8.49 2.62
C GLN A 201 17.96 -8.03 2.47
N SER A 202 18.48 -7.95 1.24
CA SER A 202 19.82 -7.41 0.95
C SER A 202 19.90 -5.90 1.18
N ASN A 203 18.75 -5.23 1.11
CA ASN A 203 18.60 -3.85 1.54
C ASN A 203 18.60 -3.76 3.08
N ASN A 204 19.37 -2.83 3.64
CA ASN A 204 19.38 -2.58 5.09
C ASN A 204 17.96 -2.29 5.63
N LYS A 205 17.73 -2.67 6.90
CA LYS A 205 16.46 -2.46 7.62
C LYS A 205 16.02 -0.99 7.51
N ILE A 206 14.75 -0.80 7.15
CA ILE A 206 14.12 0.52 7.05
C ILE A 206 13.72 0.99 8.46
N ASP A 207 14.07 2.23 8.79
CA ASP A 207 13.54 2.94 9.94
C ASP A 207 12.45 3.91 9.47
N PHE A 208 11.19 3.55 9.72
CA PHE A 208 10.02 4.36 9.32
C PHE A 208 9.90 5.67 10.10
N ASN A 209 10.63 5.83 11.21
CA ASN A 209 10.65 7.05 12.02
C ASN A 209 11.76 8.03 11.61
N LYS A 210 12.67 7.60 10.71
CA LYS A 210 13.80 8.41 10.27
C LYS A 210 13.33 9.62 9.46
N ARG A 211 13.70 10.82 9.93
CA ARG A 211 13.48 12.06 9.18
C ARG A 211 14.60 12.27 8.14
N PRO A 212 14.33 12.89 6.99
CA PRO A 212 15.37 13.27 6.04
C PRO A 212 16.41 14.16 6.74
N THR A 213 17.66 13.71 6.81
CA THR A 213 18.77 14.58 7.18
C THR A 213 19.02 15.54 6.01
N ILE A 214 18.67 16.81 6.20
CA ILE A 214 19.14 17.87 5.32
C ILE A 214 20.62 18.03 5.67
N GLN A 215 21.50 17.34 4.93
CA GLN A 215 22.89 17.78 4.91
C GLN A 215 22.89 19.18 4.29
N PRO A 216 23.46 20.19 4.96
CA PRO A 216 23.66 21.49 4.33
C PRO A 216 24.38 21.25 3.01
N LYS A 217 23.82 21.73 1.89
CA LYS A 217 24.61 21.86 0.65
C LYS A 217 25.89 22.57 1.06
N GLN A 218 27.04 21.92 0.90
CA GLN A 218 28.31 22.64 0.99
C GLN A 218 28.17 23.87 0.09
N PRO A 219 28.54 25.07 0.57
CA PRO A 219 28.50 26.25 -0.28
C PRO A 219 29.35 25.92 -1.50
N VAL A 220 28.72 25.90 -2.66
CA VAL A 220 29.42 25.91 -3.94
C VAL A 220 30.30 27.16 -3.85
N LYS A 221 31.63 26.99 -3.84
CA LYS A 221 32.54 28.11 -4.02
C LYS A 221 32.11 28.79 -5.31
N VAL A 222 31.59 30.01 -5.18
CA VAL A 222 31.43 30.91 -6.31
C VAL A 222 32.84 31.18 -6.79
N ASP A 223 33.15 30.76 -8.01
CA ASP A 223 34.42 31.09 -8.65
C ASP A 223 34.33 32.58 -9.01
N ASP A 224 35.03 33.42 -8.26
CA ASP A 224 35.17 34.85 -8.53
C ASP A 224 36.08 35.03 -9.74
N HIS A 225 35.56 34.78 -10.94
CA HIS A 225 36.15 35.33 -12.16
C HIS A 225 35.71 36.77 -12.32
N ALA A 226 36.24 37.62 -11.45
CA ALA A 226 36.44 39.03 -11.73
C ALA A 226 37.39 39.14 -12.92
N GLY A 227 36.87 39.62 -14.04
CA GLY A 227 37.63 39.78 -15.28
C GLY A 227 36.92 40.65 -16.29
N HIS A 228 36.40 41.80 -15.86
CA HIS A 228 36.22 42.92 -16.78
C HIS A 228 37.62 43.41 -17.19
N ASN A 229 37.98 43.20 -18.45
CA ASN A 229 39.02 44.00 -19.08
C ASN A 229 38.41 44.79 -20.22
N HIS A 230 38.78 46.06 -20.22
CA HIS A 230 38.42 47.14 -21.12
C HIS A 230 38.76 46.86 -22.59
#